data_AF-A0ABD2FM34-F1
#
_entry.id   AF-A0ABD2FM34-F1
#
_cell.length_a   1.000
_cell.length_b   1.000
_cell.length_c   1.000
_cell.angle_alpha   90.00
_cell.angle_beta   90.00
_cell.angle_gamma   90.00
#
_symmetry.space_group_name_H-M   'P 1'
#
loop_
_entity.id
_entity.type
_entity.pdbx_description
1 polymer ?
#
loop_
_entity_poly.entity_id
_entity_poly.type
_entity_poly.pdbx_seq_one_letter_code
_entity_poly.pdbx_strand_id
1 'polypeptide(L)'
;MLTQQAMGWNRRKRDNLHQVLAHRYVKITERAKVEAASFSDFKKEHNLDQETIQQWVYDVRQWAVTERVYAPGCTEGLRVDIENITVSLLRKKQDLYRQHDSNQARQRKRKRMRELKKKLREKVVQYNTGVQEEQIDEELACSLTEGYILPWERHEHGNTFRLKRSVFDQVMLVKRLEEEQSILVKEMSQHIMFLLKEVQEVEALRGQTLEGIKTSNFGDLTEDAAHGLKSVLSRRWHFLKSQHKQAVHAYSGVAAMECHDLHLQPDIEESDDNDYTSPESEEEDL
;
A
#
# COMPACT_ATOMS: atom_id res chain seq x y z
N MET A 1 23.80 8.69 20.53
CA MET A 1 23.08 9.35 21.63
C MET A 1 21.72 9.77 21.11
N LEU A 2 20.60 9.34 21.72
CA LEU A 2 19.25 9.72 21.27
C LEU A 2 18.87 11.07 21.88
N THR A 3 18.34 11.99 21.08
CA THR A 3 17.87 13.30 21.58
C THR A 3 16.61 13.14 22.44
N GLN A 4 16.34 14.10 23.33
CA GLN A 4 15.11 14.09 24.16
C GLN A 4 13.84 14.04 23.29
N GLN A 5 13.85 14.74 22.16
CA GLN A 5 12.77 14.69 21.18
C GLN A 5 12.60 13.30 20.56
N ALA A 6 13.69 12.65 20.14
CA ALA A 6 13.65 11.28 19.59
C ALA A 6 13.15 10.26 20.63
N MET A 7 13.55 10.39 21.89
CA MET A 7 13.05 9.56 22.98
C MET A 7 11.54 9.77 23.23
N GLY A 8 11.09 11.02 23.23
CA GLY A 8 9.66 11.36 23.38
C GLY A 8 8.81 10.86 22.21
N TRP A 9 9.34 10.91 20.99
CA TRP A 9 8.66 10.38 19.81
C TRP A 9 8.55 8.86 19.83
N ASN A 10 9.65 8.16 20.14
CA ASN A 10 9.64 6.70 20.27
C ASN A 10 8.71 6.22 21.39
N ARG A 11 8.57 7.01 22.46
CA ARG A 11 7.60 6.74 23.53
C ARG A 11 6.17 6.83 23.02
N ARG A 12 5.79 7.95 22.39
CA ARG A 12 4.45 8.13 21.81
C ARG A 12 4.11 7.04 20.79
N LYS A 13 5.07 6.66 19.94
CA LYS A 13 4.90 5.57 18.97
C LYS A 13 4.58 4.23 19.63
N ARG A 14 5.30 3.87 20.70
CA ARG A 14 5.00 2.64 21.47
C ARG A 14 3.65 2.72 22.17
N ASP A 15 3.40 3.83 22.84
CA ASP A 15 2.20 3.99 23.67
C ASP A 15 0.92 3.97 22.82
N ASN A 16 0.99 4.42 21.55
CA ASN A 16 -0.14 4.45 20.63
C ASN A 16 -0.15 3.30 19.59
N LEU A 17 0.81 2.37 19.66
CA LEU A 17 0.94 1.31 18.64
C LEU A 17 -0.35 0.48 18.50
N HIS A 18 -1.04 0.24 19.60
CA HIS A 18 -2.31 -0.49 19.59
C HIS A 18 -3.42 0.23 18.81
N GLN A 19 -3.51 1.56 18.91
CA GLN A 19 -4.49 2.34 18.15
C GLN A 19 -4.16 2.34 16.66
N VAL A 20 -2.88 2.50 16.32
CA VAL A 20 -2.41 2.53 14.92
C VAL A 20 -2.67 1.19 14.23
N LEU A 21 -2.30 0.07 14.87
CA LEU A 21 -2.53 -1.25 14.30
C LEU A 21 -4.02 -1.58 14.19
N ALA A 22 -4.82 -1.28 15.22
CA ALA A 22 -6.27 -1.46 15.20
C ALA A 22 -6.92 -0.67 14.06
N HIS A 23 -6.60 0.61 13.93
CA HIS A 23 -7.13 1.47 12.88
C HIS A 23 -6.72 0.98 11.48
N ARG A 24 -5.44 0.63 11.28
CA ARG A 24 -4.96 0.11 9.98
C ARG A 24 -5.69 -1.17 9.61
N TYR A 25 -5.95 -2.07 10.56
CA TYR A 25 -6.71 -3.29 10.31
C TYR A 25 -8.15 -3.01 9.89
N VAL A 26 -8.84 -2.09 10.57
CA VAL A 26 -10.21 -1.68 10.20
C VAL A 26 -10.22 -1.15 8.76
N LYS A 27 -9.34 -0.20 8.45
CA LYS A 27 -9.25 0.42 7.12
C LYS A 27 -8.97 -0.59 6.02
N ILE A 28 -8.04 -1.51 6.25
CA ILE A 28 -7.73 -2.57 5.27
C ILE A 28 -8.90 -3.53 5.13
N THR A 29 -9.60 -3.86 6.21
CA THR A 29 -10.76 -4.76 6.17
C THR A 29 -11.94 -4.17 5.43
N GLU A 30 -12.26 -2.89 5.66
CA GLU A 30 -13.28 -2.17 4.91
C GLU A 30 -12.93 -2.11 3.43
N ARG A 31 -11.67 -1.77 3.11
CA ARG A 31 -11.19 -1.77 1.73
C ARG A 31 -11.28 -3.16 1.09
N ALA A 32 -10.90 -4.22 1.80
CA ALA A 32 -11.00 -5.58 1.32
C ALA A 32 -12.45 -5.97 1.00
N LYS A 33 -13.42 -5.57 1.85
CA LYS A 33 -14.85 -5.79 1.59
C LYS A 33 -15.31 -5.07 0.31
N VAL A 34 -14.94 -3.81 0.14
CA VAL A 34 -15.30 -3.02 -1.06
C VAL A 34 -14.70 -3.61 -2.34
N GLU A 35 -13.40 -3.94 -2.31
CA GLU A 35 -12.70 -4.47 -3.48
C GLU A 35 -13.16 -5.90 -3.82
N ALA A 36 -13.48 -6.73 -2.82
CA ALA A 36 -14.05 -8.06 -3.04
C ALA A 36 -15.46 -8.00 -3.65
N ALA A 37 -16.30 -7.06 -3.20
CA ALA A 37 -17.62 -6.82 -3.79
C ALA A 37 -17.49 -6.34 -5.24
N SER A 38 -16.64 -5.33 -5.48
CA SER A 38 -16.35 -4.84 -6.84
C SER A 38 -15.83 -5.95 -7.76
N PHE A 39 -14.96 -6.82 -7.24
CA PHE A 39 -14.48 -7.98 -8.00
C PHE A 39 -15.60 -9.00 -8.27
N SER A 40 -16.50 -9.24 -7.32
CA SER A 40 -17.66 -10.12 -7.54
C SER A 40 -18.56 -9.59 -8.65
N ASP A 41 -18.82 -8.29 -8.68
CA ASP A 41 -19.62 -7.66 -9.73
C ASP A 41 -18.93 -7.73 -11.09
N PHE A 42 -17.62 -7.49 -11.13
CA PHE A 42 -16.80 -7.67 -12.33
C PHE A 42 -16.87 -9.09 -12.89
N LYS A 43 -16.80 -10.11 -12.02
CA LYS A 43 -16.96 -11.52 -12.45
C LYS A 43 -18.31 -11.76 -13.12
N LYS A 44 -19.39 -11.20 -12.57
CA LYS A 44 -20.75 -11.35 -13.12
C LYS A 44 -20.88 -10.62 -14.46
N GLU A 45 -20.38 -9.39 -14.55
CA GLU A 45 -20.40 -8.58 -15.78
C GLU A 45 -19.75 -9.32 -16.96
N HIS A 46 -18.64 -10.01 -16.69
CA HIS A 46 -17.88 -10.73 -17.70
C HIS A 46 -18.19 -12.24 -17.78
N ASN A 47 -19.21 -12.72 -17.06
CA ASN A 47 -19.58 -14.14 -16.98
C ASN A 47 -18.39 -15.08 -16.71
N LEU A 48 -17.52 -14.70 -15.78
CA LEU A 48 -16.28 -15.42 -15.47
C LEU A 48 -16.51 -16.46 -14.38
N ASP A 49 -16.18 -17.71 -14.69
CA ASP A 49 -16.09 -18.77 -13.69
C ASP A 49 -14.71 -18.80 -13.02
N GLN A 50 -14.61 -19.58 -11.95
CA GLN A 50 -13.39 -19.63 -11.14
C GLN A 50 -12.22 -20.31 -11.88
N GLU A 51 -12.51 -21.28 -12.74
CA GLU A 51 -11.50 -21.99 -13.55
C GLU A 51 -10.88 -21.06 -14.60
N THR A 52 -11.70 -20.29 -15.31
CA THR A 52 -11.26 -19.27 -16.28
C THR A 52 -10.38 -18.23 -15.61
N ILE A 53 -10.75 -17.76 -14.41
CA ILE A 53 -9.95 -16.79 -13.65
C ILE A 53 -8.58 -17.38 -13.30
N GLN A 54 -8.53 -18.62 -12.82
CA GLN A 54 -7.27 -19.29 -12.48
C GLN A 54 -6.39 -19.46 -13.71
N GLN A 55 -6.97 -19.86 -14.84
CA GLN A 55 -6.26 -19.99 -16.10
C GLN A 55 -5.70 -18.64 -16.56
N TRP A 56 -6.49 -17.57 -16.51
CA TRP A 56 -6.02 -16.24 -16.93
C TRP A 56 -4.92 -15.70 -16.02
N VAL A 57 -5.00 -15.98 -14.72
CA VAL A 57 -3.93 -15.63 -13.78
C VAL A 57 -2.65 -16.39 -14.12
N TYR A 58 -2.75 -17.66 -14.49
CA TYR A 58 -1.61 -18.45 -14.94
C TYR A 58 -1.02 -17.90 -16.24
N ASP A 59 -1.86 -17.65 -17.25
CA ASP A 59 -1.45 -17.10 -18.56
C ASP A 59 -0.65 -15.80 -18.38
N VAL A 60 -1.18 -14.85 -17.60
CA VAL A 60 -0.52 -13.55 -17.36
C VAL A 60 0.84 -13.73 -16.67
N ARG A 61 0.95 -14.69 -15.74
CA ARG A 61 2.25 -15.01 -15.10
C ARG A 61 3.24 -15.59 -16.10
N GLN A 62 2.81 -16.52 -16.95
CA GLN A 62 3.67 -17.11 -17.98
C GLN A 62 4.13 -16.04 -18.99
N TRP A 63 3.26 -15.11 -19.34
CA TRP A 63 3.61 -13.99 -20.21
C TRP A 63 4.66 -13.07 -19.60
N ALA A 64 4.63 -12.86 -18.28
CA ALA A 64 5.63 -12.04 -17.60
C ALA A 64 7.02 -12.69 -17.55
N VAL A 65 7.09 -14.03 -17.63
CA VAL A 65 8.34 -14.80 -17.56
C VAL A 65 8.88 -15.15 -18.96
N THR A 66 8.01 -15.25 -19.96
CA THR A 66 8.42 -15.55 -21.34
C THR A 66 9.11 -14.33 -21.97
N GLU A 67 10.43 -14.38 -22.12
CA GLU A 67 11.19 -13.37 -22.86
C GLU A 67 10.84 -13.44 -24.35
N ARG A 68 10.36 -12.33 -24.91
CA ARG A 68 10.02 -12.24 -26.33
C ARG A 68 11.17 -11.63 -27.10
N VAL A 69 11.83 -12.42 -27.94
CA VAL A 69 12.90 -11.97 -28.83
C VAL A 69 12.30 -11.52 -30.16
N TYR A 70 12.47 -10.25 -30.50
CA TYR A 70 11.95 -9.67 -31.74
C TYR A 70 13.09 -9.18 -32.63
N ALA A 71 13.02 -9.51 -33.92
CA ALA A 71 13.90 -8.93 -34.91
C ALA A 71 13.58 -7.43 -35.09
N PRO A 72 14.58 -6.54 -35.21
CA PRO A 72 14.34 -5.12 -35.45
C PRO A 72 13.46 -4.89 -36.68
N GLY A 73 12.41 -4.07 -36.53
CA GLY A 73 11.49 -3.72 -37.62
C GLY A 73 10.45 -4.79 -37.98
N CYS A 74 10.35 -5.90 -37.23
CA CYS A 74 9.28 -6.86 -37.45
C CYS A 74 7.91 -6.29 -37.03
N THR A 75 6.86 -6.78 -37.67
CA THR A 75 5.46 -6.41 -37.38
C THR A 75 5.09 -6.64 -35.91
N GLU A 76 5.60 -7.71 -35.32
CA GLU A 76 5.34 -8.05 -33.92
C GLU A 76 5.97 -7.06 -32.92
N GLY A 77 7.16 -6.53 -33.23
CA GLY A 77 7.76 -5.44 -32.45
C GLY A 77 6.94 -4.16 -32.50
N LEU A 78 6.37 -3.83 -33.67
CA LEU A 78 5.45 -2.70 -33.83
C LEU A 78 4.13 -2.91 -33.06
N ARG A 79 3.59 -4.13 -33.04
CA ARG A 79 2.39 -4.47 -32.26
C ARG A 79 2.60 -4.21 -30.77
N VAL A 80 3.72 -4.66 -30.22
CA VAL A 80 4.09 -4.43 -28.81
C VAL A 80 4.27 -2.94 -28.49
N ASP A 81 4.92 -2.18 -29.38
CA ASP A 81 5.04 -0.73 -29.22
C ASP A 81 3.67 -0.03 -29.15
N ILE A 82 2.75 -0.41 -30.04
CA ILE A 82 1.39 0.14 -30.10
C ILE A 82 0.60 -0.22 -28.83
N GLU A 83 0.67 -1.47 -28.37
CA GLU A 83 0.04 -1.91 -27.11
C GLU A 83 0.56 -1.12 -25.91
N ASN A 84 1.89 -1.02 -25.77
CA ASN A 84 2.52 -0.32 -24.65
C ASN A 84 2.13 1.16 -24.59
N ILE A 85 2.09 1.82 -25.74
CA ILE A 85 1.65 3.23 -25.83
C ILE A 85 0.16 3.34 -25.47
N THR A 86 -0.68 2.41 -25.96
CA THR A 86 -2.13 2.42 -25.69
C THR A 86 -2.44 2.22 -24.21
N VAL A 87 -1.82 1.23 -23.56
CA VAL A 87 -1.95 0.99 -22.11
C VAL A 87 -1.47 2.21 -21.31
N SER A 88 -0.34 2.80 -21.72
CA SER A 88 0.19 4.01 -21.08
C SER A 88 -0.76 5.20 -21.18
N LEU A 89 -1.43 5.36 -22.33
CA LEU A 89 -2.41 6.42 -22.53
C LEU A 89 -3.68 6.22 -21.70
N LEU A 90 -4.21 5.00 -21.63
CA LEU A 90 -5.37 4.65 -20.80
C LEU A 90 -5.09 4.95 -19.32
N ARG A 91 -3.93 4.51 -18.81
CA ARG A 91 -3.50 4.81 -17.43
C ARG A 91 -3.40 6.31 -17.18
N LYS A 92 -2.78 7.06 -18.10
CA LYS A 92 -2.64 8.53 -17.97
C LYS A 92 -3.97 9.27 -18.05
N LYS A 93 -4.94 8.76 -18.81
CA LYS A 93 -6.31 9.29 -18.87
C LYS A 93 -7.00 9.15 -17.52
N GLN A 94 -6.90 7.97 -16.90
CA GLN A 94 -7.43 7.73 -15.55
C GLN A 94 -6.74 8.63 -14.50
N ASP A 95 -5.42 8.82 -14.62
CA ASP A 95 -4.63 9.65 -13.71
C ASP A 95 -4.80 11.19 -13.90
N LEU A 96 -5.53 11.64 -14.93
CA LEU A 96 -5.62 13.04 -15.33
C LEU A 96 -6.40 13.91 -14.33
N TYR A 97 -7.32 13.31 -13.58
CA TYR A 97 -8.25 14.01 -12.68
C TYR A 97 -8.15 13.53 -11.23
N ARG A 98 -6.92 13.30 -10.72
CA ARG A 98 -6.74 13.08 -9.29
C ARG A 98 -7.07 14.37 -8.51
N GLN A 99 -7.75 14.21 -7.36
CA GLN A 99 -8.39 15.32 -6.64
C GLN A 99 -7.43 16.41 -6.14
N HIS A 100 -6.13 16.13 -6.03
CA HIS A 100 -5.14 17.06 -5.45
C HIS A 100 -4.16 17.67 -6.46
N ASP A 101 -4.35 17.49 -7.78
CA ASP A 101 -3.43 18.10 -8.75
C ASP A 101 -3.67 19.61 -8.91
N SER A 102 -2.58 20.38 -8.98
CA SER A 102 -2.65 21.78 -9.41
C SER A 102 -2.97 21.90 -10.90
N ASN A 103 -3.44 23.08 -11.34
CA ASN A 103 -3.73 23.32 -12.76
C ASN A 103 -2.48 23.16 -13.66
N GLN A 104 -1.32 23.59 -13.15
CA GLN A 104 -0.05 23.43 -13.85
C GLN A 104 0.35 21.94 -13.99
N ALA A 105 0.15 21.14 -12.93
CA ALA A 105 0.40 19.70 -12.97
C ALA A 105 -0.53 19.00 -13.99
N ARG A 106 -1.82 19.34 -13.99
CA ARG A 106 -2.78 18.86 -15.00
C ARG A 106 -2.36 19.22 -16.42
N GLN A 107 -1.89 20.45 -16.65
CA GLN A 107 -1.44 20.87 -17.98
C GLN A 107 -0.20 20.09 -18.46
N ARG A 108 0.76 19.82 -17.56
CA ARG A 108 1.92 18.96 -17.87
C ARG A 108 1.47 17.54 -18.23
N LYS A 109 0.50 16.97 -17.50
CA LYS A 109 -0.08 15.65 -17.82
C LYS A 109 -0.73 15.65 -19.20
N ARG A 110 -1.54 16.67 -19.53
CA ARG A 110 -2.16 16.84 -20.87
C ARG A 110 -1.13 16.94 -21.99
N LYS A 111 -0.03 17.67 -21.77
CA LYS A 111 1.08 17.78 -22.75
C LYS A 111 1.68 16.40 -23.04
N ARG A 112 2.07 15.66 -21.99
CA ARG A 112 2.62 14.30 -22.13
C ARG A 112 1.64 13.33 -22.81
N MET A 113 0.34 13.47 -22.56
CA MET A 113 -0.68 12.67 -23.25
C MET A 113 -0.75 13.01 -24.74
N ARG A 114 -0.69 14.29 -25.12
CA ARG A 114 -0.67 14.69 -26.55
C ARG A 114 0.55 14.14 -27.28
N GLU A 115 1.73 14.19 -26.66
CA GLU A 115 2.95 13.62 -27.20
C GLU A 115 2.83 12.10 -27.40
N LEU A 116 2.30 11.37 -26.42
CA LEU A 116 2.05 9.94 -26.56
C LEU A 116 1.02 9.60 -27.64
N LYS A 117 -0.06 10.39 -27.78
CA LYS A 117 -1.03 10.23 -28.87
C LYS A 117 -0.38 10.44 -30.24
N LYS A 118 0.52 11.41 -30.37
CA LYS A 118 1.28 11.62 -31.61
C LYS A 118 2.17 10.42 -31.93
N LYS A 119 2.90 9.90 -30.93
CA LYS A 119 3.72 8.70 -31.07
C LYS A 119 2.90 7.46 -31.44
N LEU A 120 1.70 7.32 -30.87
CA LEU A 120 0.78 6.23 -31.21
C LEU A 120 0.40 6.30 -32.70
N ARG A 121 -0.02 7.48 -33.18
CA ARG A 121 -0.34 7.70 -34.60
C ARG A 121 0.80 7.30 -35.52
N GLU A 122 2.01 7.78 -35.23
CA GLU A 122 3.20 7.45 -36.02
C GLU A 122 3.43 5.94 -36.13
N LYS A 123 3.25 5.20 -35.01
CA LYS A 123 3.42 3.74 -34.98
C LYS A 123 2.28 3.00 -35.68
N VAL A 124 1.05 3.47 -35.55
CA VAL A 124 -0.13 2.92 -36.25
C VAL A 124 0.01 3.08 -37.76
N VAL A 125 0.44 4.24 -38.24
CA VAL A 125 0.70 4.48 -39.67
C VAL A 125 1.81 3.55 -40.17
N GLN A 126 2.90 3.38 -39.41
CA GLN A 126 3.98 2.44 -39.75
C GLN A 126 3.46 0.99 -39.86
N TYR A 127 2.60 0.57 -38.94
CA TYR A 127 1.99 -0.76 -38.96
C TYR A 127 1.05 -0.94 -40.16
N ASN A 128 0.13 -0.01 -40.39
CA ASN A 128 -0.85 -0.07 -41.48
C ASN A 128 -0.20 -0.03 -42.87
N THR A 129 0.98 0.59 -43.00
CA THR A 129 1.75 0.59 -44.25
C THR A 129 2.29 -0.81 -44.58
N GLY A 130 2.58 -1.63 -43.56
CA GLY A 130 3.15 -2.97 -43.70
C GLY A 130 2.12 -4.11 -43.72
N VAL A 131 0.86 -3.86 -43.38
CA VAL A 131 -0.20 -4.88 -43.23
C VAL A 131 -1.46 -4.47 -44.02
N GLN A 132 -1.96 -5.36 -44.88
CA GLN A 132 -3.12 -5.09 -45.73
C GLN A 132 -4.47 -5.51 -45.13
N GLU A 133 -4.51 -6.55 -44.29
CA GLU A 133 -5.77 -7.15 -43.84
C GLU A 133 -6.24 -6.70 -42.44
N GLU A 134 -5.33 -6.43 -41.51
CA GLU A 134 -5.65 -6.04 -40.12
C GLU A 134 -5.35 -4.55 -39.83
N GLN A 135 -5.79 -3.65 -40.71
CA GLN A 135 -5.51 -2.22 -40.51
C GLN A 135 -6.22 -1.68 -39.26
N ILE A 136 -5.49 -0.83 -38.54
CA ILE A 136 -5.96 -0.13 -37.35
C ILE A 136 -6.60 1.18 -37.79
N ASP A 137 -7.81 1.46 -37.31
CA ASP A 137 -8.39 2.79 -37.40
C ASP A 137 -7.58 3.76 -36.52
N GLU A 138 -6.83 4.65 -37.17
CA GLU A 138 -5.92 5.60 -36.51
C GLU A 138 -6.67 6.55 -35.56
N GLU A 139 -7.84 7.04 -35.99
CA GLU A 139 -8.61 8.01 -35.22
C GLU A 139 -9.21 7.34 -33.99
N LEU A 140 -9.79 6.16 -34.16
CA LEU A 140 -10.37 5.39 -33.07
C LEU A 140 -9.31 4.92 -32.08
N ALA A 141 -8.15 4.42 -32.54
CA ALA A 141 -7.03 4.03 -31.68
C ALA A 141 -6.50 5.20 -30.83
N CYS A 142 -6.48 6.41 -31.40
CA CYS A 142 -5.96 7.59 -30.72
C CYS A 142 -7.01 8.36 -29.89
N SER A 143 -8.28 8.03 -30.05
CA SER A 143 -9.40 8.64 -29.33
C SER A 143 -9.42 8.30 -27.83
N LEU A 144 -8.70 7.24 -27.40
CA LEU A 144 -8.71 6.70 -26.03
C LEU A 144 -10.09 6.21 -25.58
N THR A 145 -10.89 5.70 -26.51
CA THR A 145 -12.06 4.91 -26.16
C THR A 145 -11.59 3.67 -25.41
N GLU A 146 -12.03 3.52 -24.17
CA GLU A 146 -11.64 2.38 -23.32
C GLU A 146 -12.05 1.03 -23.93
N GLY A 147 -13.02 1.04 -24.85
CA GLY A 147 -13.47 -0.12 -25.61
C GLY A 147 -12.75 -0.38 -26.94
N TYR A 148 -11.74 0.40 -27.35
CA TYR A 148 -11.01 0.07 -28.58
C TYR A 148 -10.07 -1.12 -28.37
N ILE A 149 -10.35 -2.19 -29.09
CA ILE A 149 -9.62 -3.46 -29.05
C ILE A 149 -8.76 -3.53 -30.30
N LEU A 150 -7.46 -3.72 -30.12
CA LEU A 150 -6.53 -3.91 -31.25
C LEU A 150 -6.84 -5.24 -31.97
N PRO A 151 -6.58 -5.34 -33.29
CA PRO A 151 -6.90 -6.54 -34.06
C PRO A 151 -6.35 -7.83 -33.45
N TRP A 152 -5.10 -7.80 -33.00
CA TRP A 152 -4.39 -8.93 -32.40
C TRP A 152 -4.62 -9.10 -30.89
N GLU A 153 -5.39 -8.19 -30.25
CA GLU A 153 -5.79 -8.37 -28.84
C GLU A 153 -6.93 -9.37 -28.68
N ARG A 154 -7.66 -9.71 -29.74
CA ARG A 154 -8.75 -10.70 -29.71
C ARG A 154 -8.19 -12.11 -29.79
N HIS A 155 -8.36 -12.90 -28.73
CA HIS A 155 -8.10 -14.35 -28.79
C HIS A 155 -9.25 -15.12 -29.43
N GLU A 156 -9.01 -16.38 -29.80
CA GLU A 156 -9.98 -17.30 -30.43
C GLU A 156 -11.32 -17.41 -29.67
N HIS A 157 -11.31 -17.15 -28.36
CA HIS A 157 -12.51 -17.18 -27.50
C HIS A 157 -13.16 -15.80 -27.29
N GLY A 158 -12.76 -14.77 -28.05
CA GLY A 158 -13.32 -13.41 -27.98
C GLY A 158 -12.80 -12.54 -26.83
N ASN A 159 -12.04 -13.12 -25.90
CA ASN A 159 -11.47 -12.41 -24.76
C ASN A 159 -10.20 -11.65 -25.13
N THR A 160 -10.03 -10.46 -24.54
CA THR A 160 -8.87 -9.61 -24.81
C THR A 160 -7.75 -9.78 -23.79
N PHE A 161 -6.51 -9.56 -24.21
CA PHE A 161 -5.36 -9.50 -23.29
C PHE A 161 -5.60 -8.50 -22.14
N ARG A 162 -6.19 -7.33 -22.45
CA ARG A 162 -6.52 -6.30 -21.46
C ARG A 162 -7.51 -6.79 -20.41
N LEU A 163 -8.52 -7.55 -20.83
CA LEU A 163 -9.49 -8.16 -19.92
C LEU A 163 -8.81 -9.17 -18.99
N LYS A 164 -7.99 -10.08 -19.55
CA LYS A 164 -7.21 -11.03 -18.73
C LYS A 164 -6.31 -10.34 -17.71
N ARG A 165 -5.64 -9.26 -18.13
CA ARG A 165 -4.80 -8.43 -17.25
C ARG A 165 -5.62 -7.74 -16.16
N SER A 166 -6.79 -7.18 -16.48
CA SER A 166 -7.67 -6.56 -15.49
C SER A 166 -8.12 -7.56 -14.42
N VAL A 167 -8.48 -8.78 -14.83
CA VAL A 167 -8.79 -9.88 -13.90
C VAL A 167 -7.59 -10.20 -13.02
N PHE A 168 -6.41 -10.34 -13.62
CA PHE A 168 -5.18 -10.59 -12.87
C PHE A 168 -4.92 -9.50 -11.81
N ASP A 169 -5.00 -8.23 -12.19
CA ASP A 169 -4.76 -7.09 -11.31
C ASP A 169 -5.77 -7.08 -10.13
N GLN A 170 -7.05 -7.35 -10.39
CA GLN A 170 -8.07 -7.46 -9.34
C GLN A 170 -7.82 -8.66 -8.41
N VAL A 171 -7.49 -9.84 -8.94
CA VAL A 171 -7.14 -11.01 -8.11
C VAL A 171 -5.92 -10.71 -7.23
N MET A 172 -4.89 -10.07 -7.80
CA MET A 172 -3.70 -9.71 -7.02
C MET A 172 -4.00 -8.65 -5.96
N LEU A 173 -4.87 -7.68 -6.25
CA LEU A 173 -5.30 -6.68 -5.28
C LEU A 173 -6.01 -7.32 -4.08
N VAL A 174 -6.98 -8.21 -4.34
CA VAL A 174 -7.71 -8.92 -3.27
C VAL A 174 -6.74 -9.75 -2.43
N LYS A 175 -5.87 -10.55 -3.06
CA LYS A 175 -4.85 -11.35 -2.35
C LYS A 175 -3.93 -10.49 -1.50
N ARG A 176 -3.46 -9.35 -2.03
CA ARG A 176 -2.60 -8.44 -1.28
C ARG A 176 -3.31 -7.89 -0.05
N LEU A 177 -4.60 -7.56 -0.14
CA LEU A 177 -5.37 -7.09 1.00
C LEU A 177 -5.54 -8.20 2.07
N GLU A 178 -5.80 -9.44 1.65
CA GLU A 178 -5.86 -10.61 2.54
C GLU A 178 -4.51 -10.86 3.25
N GLU A 179 -3.40 -10.75 2.51
CA GLU A 179 -2.04 -10.85 3.07
C GLU A 179 -1.76 -9.76 4.10
N GLU A 180 -2.10 -8.49 3.79
CA GLU A 180 -1.96 -7.36 4.72
C GLU A 180 -2.80 -7.56 5.99
N GLN A 181 -4.02 -8.09 5.89
CA GLN A 181 -4.82 -8.46 7.07
C GLN A 181 -4.10 -9.51 7.91
N SER A 182 -3.57 -10.56 7.29
CA SER A 182 -2.84 -11.62 8.00
C SER A 182 -1.59 -11.09 8.71
N ILE A 183 -0.84 -10.19 8.06
CA ILE A 183 0.34 -9.53 8.63
C ILE A 183 -0.08 -8.69 9.86
N LEU A 184 -1.13 -7.89 9.75
CA LEU A 184 -1.61 -7.06 10.86
C LEU A 184 -2.04 -7.90 12.06
N VAL A 185 -2.74 -9.02 11.85
CA VAL A 185 -3.11 -9.93 12.95
C VAL A 185 -1.86 -10.49 13.64
N LYS A 186 -0.81 -10.82 12.89
CA LYS A 186 0.47 -11.27 13.45
C LYS A 186 1.15 -10.16 14.24
N GLU A 187 1.21 -8.94 13.72
CA GLU A 187 1.80 -7.76 14.41
C GLU A 187 1.03 -7.44 15.71
N MET A 188 -0.30 -7.47 15.68
CA MET A 188 -1.15 -7.31 16.86
C MET A 188 -0.87 -8.38 17.93
N SER A 189 -0.80 -9.65 17.51
CA SER A 189 -0.52 -10.76 18.40
C SER A 189 0.88 -10.64 19.03
N GLN A 190 1.88 -10.31 18.22
CA GLN A 190 3.25 -10.06 18.68
C GLN A 190 3.31 -8.88 19.66
N HIS A 191 2.57 -7.81 19.40
CA HIS A 191 2.51 -6.66 20.29
C HIS A 191 1.94 -7.03 21.67
N ILE A 192 0.83 -7.78 21.73
CA ILE A 192 0.28 -8.27 23.00
C ILE A 192 1.30 -9.14 23.72
N MET A 193 1.91 -10.11 23.02
CA MET A 193 2.88 -11.03 23.61
C MET A 193 4.12 -10.30 24.16
N PHE A 194 4.59 -9.28 23.44
CA PHE A 194 5.69 -8.42 23.89
C PHE A 194 5.32 -7.68 25.18
N LEU A 195 4.15 -7.04 25.23
CA LEU A 195 3.70 -6.33 26.43
C LEU A 195 3.51 -7.29 27.61
N LEU A 196 2.96 -8.49 27.38
CA LEU A 196 2.79 -9.50 28.42
C LEU A 196 4.14 -9.94 29.01
N LYS A 197 5.13 -10.17 28.14
CA LYS A 197 6.50 -10.52 28.56
C LYS A 197 7.11 -9.41 29.43
N GLU A 198 7.03 -8.15 29.00
CA GLU A 198 7.52 -7.01 29.77
C GLU A 198 6.82 -6.88 31.14
N VAL A 199 5.50 -7.13 31.20
CA VAL A 199 4.76 -7.14 32.48
C VAL A 199 5.31 -8.23 33.41
N GLN A 200 5.52 -9.44 32.90
CA GLN A 200 6.03 -10.57 33.68
C GLN A 200 7.46 -10.34 34.19
N GLU A 201 8.34 -9.80 33.35
CA GLU A 201 9.72 -9.48 33.74
C GLU A 201 9.78 -8.42 34.85
N VAL A 202 9.00 -7.34 34.72
CA VAL A 202 8.92 -6.30 35.75
C VAL A 202 8.27 -6.83 37.03
N GLU A 203 7.28 -7.73 36.92
CA GLU A 203 6.67 -8.37 38.07
C GLU A 203 7.64 -9.28 38.83
N ALA A 204 8.45 -10.06 38.11
CA ALA A 204 9.50 -10.90 38.69
C ALA A 204 10.55 -10.04 39.43
N LEU A 205 11.05 -8.98 38.81
CA LEU A 205 11.99 -8.04 39.43
C LEU A 205 11.39 -7.36 40.66
N ARG A 206 10.11 -6.96 40.60
CA ARG A 206 9.40 -6.38 41.75
C ARG A 206 9.30 -7.39 42.89
N GLY A 207 9.01 -8.66 42.58
CA GLY A 207 8.95 -9.76 43.56
C GLY A 207 10.30 -10.00 44.23
N GLN A 208 11.37 -10.11 43.45
CA GLN A 208 12.75 -10.27 43.96
C GLN A 208 13.15 -9.10 44.87
N THR A 209 12.86 -7.87 44.45
CA THR A 209 13.14 -6.66 45.26
C THR A 209 12.35 -6.68 46.57
N LEU A 210 11.09 -7.12 46.53
CA LEU A 210 10.25 -7.23 47.72
C LEU A 210 10.77 -8.27 48.71
N GLU A 211 11.20 -9.44 48.22
CA GLU A 211 11.79 -10.49 49.06
C GLU A 211 13.13 -10.06 49.65
N GLY A 212 13.97 -9.34 48.89
CA GLY A 212 15.19 -8.72 49.41
C GLY A 212 14.92 -7.77 50.57
N ILE A 213 13.89 -6.91 50.46
CA ILE A 213 13.47 -6.02 51.54
C ILE A 213 13.01 -6.81 52.78
N LYS A 214 12.18 -7.85 52.60
CA LYS A 214 11.68 -8.67 53.74
C LYS A 214 12.80 -9.40 54.47
N THR A 215 13.79 -9.88 53.73
CA THR A 215 14.92 -10.65 54.27
C THR A 215 16.08 -9.77 54.74
N SER A 216 15.92 -8.43 54.68
CA SER A 216 17.00 -7.47 54.95
C SER A 216 18.27 -7.73 54.13
N ASN A 217 18.11 -8.30 52.93
CA ASN A 217 19.18 -8.61 52.00
C ASN A 217 19.11 -7.65 50.82
N PHE A 218 19.86 -6.56 50.93
CA PHE A 218 19.83 -5.45 49.98
C PHE A 218 20.93 -5.51 48.91
N GLY A 219 21.84 -6.49 49.00
CA GLY A 219 23.04 -6.53 48.14
C GLY A 219 23.87 -5.25 48.29
N ASP A 220 24.14 -4.56 47.19
CA ASP A 220 24.88 -3.29 47.16
C ASP A 220 24.00 -2.05 47.41
N LEU A 221 22.68 -2.23 47.55
CA LEU A 221 21.74 -1.12 47.75
C LEU A 221 21.57 -0.80 49.23
N THR A 222 21.25 0.47 49.52
CA THR A 222 20.69 0.85 50.83
C THR A 222 19.23 0.44 50.92
N GLU A 223 18.69 0.35 52.15
CA GLU A 223 17.27 0.07 52.39
C GLU A 223 16.37 1.09 51.66
N ASP A 224 16.67 2.39 51.77
CA ASP A 224 15.94 3.45 51.08
C ASP A 224 16.00 3.29 49.55
N ALA A 225 17.17 2.91 49.01
CA ALA A 225 17.31 2.65 47.58
C ALA A 225 16.49 1.45 47.12
N ALA A 226 16.39 0.38 47.93
CA ALA A 226 15.55 -0.78 47.64
C ALA A 226 14.05 -0.42 47.65
N HIS A 227 13.61 0.40 48.62
CA HIS A 227 12.24 0.94 48.66
C HIS A 227 11.94 1.86 47.46
N GLY A 228 12.89 2.71 47.07
CA GLY A 228 12.82 3.53 45.87
C GLY A 228 12.68 2.70 44.59
N LEU A 229 13.53 1.67 44.43
CA LEU A 229 13.47 0.74 43.30
C LEU A 229 12.12 0.02 43.24
N LYS A 230 11.61 -0.49 44.36
CA LYS A 230 10.28 -1.11 44.44
C LYS A 230 9.17 -0.15 43.98
N SER A 231 9.24 1.13 44.37
CA SER A 231 8.28 2.15 43.94
C SER A 231 8.34 2.36 42.42
N VAL A 232 9.53 2.48 41.84
CA VAL A 232 9.73 2.64 40.38
C VAL A 232 9.21 1.42 39.62
N LEU A 233 9.56 0.20 40.05
CA LEU A 233 9.09 -1.05 39.45
C LEU A 233 7.57 -1.16 39.53
N SER A 234 6.95 -0.73 40.64
CA SER A 234 5.50 -0.73 40.79
C SER A 234 4.82 0.20 39.80
N ARG A 235 5.32 1.44 39.65
CA ARG A 235 4.80 2.40 38.64
C ARG A 235 4.94 1.85 37.23
N ARG A 236 6.10 1.27 36.88
CA ARG A 236 6.33 0.67 35.57
C ARG A 236 5.40 -0.52 35.31
N TRP A 237 5.21 -1.40 36.30
CA TRP A 237 4.30 -2.53 36.19
C TRP A 237 2.85 -2.08 35.94
N HIS A 238 2.35 -1.10 36.69
CA HIS A 238 0.99 -0.57 36.49
C HIS A 238 0.82 0.03 35.09
N PHE A 239 1.82 0.79 34.61
CA PHE A 239 1.81 1.36 33.28
C PHE A 239 1.77 0.27 32.19
N LEU A 240 2.67 -0.70 32.24
CA LEU A 240 2.72 -1.80 31.26
C LEU A 240 1.46 -2.66 31.30
N LYS A 241 0.93 -2.94 32.48
CA LYS A 241 -0.32 -3.69 32.64
C LYS A 241 -1.51 -2.94 32.05
N SER A 242 -1.56 -1.62 32.22
CA SER A 242 -2.57 -0.76 31.57
C SER A 242 -2.43 -0.80 30.05
N GLN A 243 -1.21 -0.65 29.53
CA GLN A 243 -0.92 -0.73 28.09
C GLN A 243 -1.31 -2.09 27.49
N HIS A 244 -0.94 -3.19 28.15
CA HIS A 244 -1.36 -4.53 27.76
C HIS A 244 -2.89 -4.67 27.71
N LYS A 245 -3.59 -4.18 28.74
CA LYS A 245 -5.06 -4.21 28.78
C LYS A 245 -5.68 -3.38 27.65
N GLN A 246 -5.14 -2.20 27.36
CA GLN A 246 -5.58 -1.34 26.26
C GLN A 246 -5.37 -2.02 24.91
N ALA A 247 -4.20 -2.64 24.69
CA ALA A 247 -3.90 -3.36 23.47
C ALA A 247 -4.83 -4.56 23.25
N VAL A 248 -5.03 -5.39 24.28
CA VAL A 248 -5.97 -6.51 24.23
C VAL A 248 -7.37 -6.01 23.90
N HIS A 249 -7.86 -4.97 24.59
CA HIS A 249 -9.18 -4.41 24.34
C HIS A 249 -9.34 -3.86 22.91
N ALA A 250 -8.36 -3.10 22.43
CA ALA A 250 -8.38 -2.53 21.09
C ALA A 250 -8.43 -3.62 20.01
N TYR A 251 -7.62 -4.67 20.16
CA TYR A 251 -7.56 -5.74 19.17
C TYR A 251 -8.76 -6.69 19.26
N SER A 252 -9.25 -6.99 20.47
CA SER A 252 -10.47 -7.80 20.63
C SER A 252 -11.71 -7.09 20.10
N GLY A 253 -11.79 -5.76 20.27
CA GLY A 253 -12.89 -4.96 19.73
C GLY A 253 -12.95 -5.03 18.21
N VAL A 254 -11.79 -4.93 17.55
CA VAL A 254 -11.69 -4.99 16.09
C VAL A 254 -11.83 -6.42 15.53
N ALA A 255 -11.42 -7.44 16.28
CA ALA A 255 -11.65 -8.84 15.91
C ALA A 255 -13.12 -9.28 16.09
N ALA A 256 -13.87 -8.62 16.99
CA ALA A 256 -15.27 -8.92 17.29
C ALA A 256 -16.28 -8.04 16.51
N MET A 257 -15.89 -6.86 16.02
CA MET A 257 -16.79 -5.96 15.29
C MET A 257 -16.64 -6.05 13.77
N GLU A 258 -17.75 -6.40 13.13
CA GLU A 258 -18.17 -5.71 11.92
C GLU A 258 -18.71 -4.32 12.31
N CYS A 259 -18.23 -3.27 11.63
CA CYS A 259 -18.79 -1.90 11.53
C CYS A 259 -18.47 -0.79 12.56
N HIS A 260 -18.25 0.39 11.96
CA HIS A 260 -18.71 1.75 12.29
C HIS A 260 -17.85 2.67 13.20
N ASP A 261 -17.28 3.66 12.51
CA ASP A 261 -16.91 5.01 12.95
C ASP A 261 -16.20 5.13 14.29
N LEU A 262 -14.89 4.90 14.25
CA LEU A 262 -13.98 5.50 15.22
C LEU A 262 -13.60 6.89 14.72
N HIS A 263 -14.19 7.91 15.35
CA HIS A 263 -13.80 9.31 15.19
C HIS A 263 -12.30 9.46 15.49
N LEU A 264 -11.50 9.73 14.46
CA LEU A 264 -10.05 9.90 14.55
C LEU A 264 -9.72 11.29 15.07
N GLN A 265 -8.75 11.36 16.00
CA GLN A 265 -7.92 12.56 16.09
C GLN A 265 -7.12 12.66 14.78
N PRO A 266 -7.03 13.86 14.18
CA PRO A 266 -6.35 14.04 12.90
C PRO A 266 -4.90 13.60 13.01
N ASP A 267 -4.44 13.02 11.92
CA ASP A 267 -3.06 12.66 11.63
C ASP A 267 -2.10 13.70 12.22
N ILE A 268 -1.08 13.25 12.95
CA ILE A 268 0.10 14.09 13.16
C ILE A 268 0.74 14.19 11.77
N GLU A 269 0.35 15.21 11.02
CA GLU A 269 0.95 15.60 9.76
C GLU A 269 2.48 15.65 9.95
N GLU A 270 3.20 14.93 9.10
CA GLU A 270 4.61 15.20 8.80
C GLU A 270 4.67 16.59 8.15
N SER A 271 4.79 17.64 8.97
CA SER A 271 5.28 18.94 8.51
C SER A 271 6.80 18.83 8.40
N ASP A 272 7.26 18.53 7.19
CA ASP A 272 8.63 18.73 6.76
C ASP A 272 8.74 20.15 6.17
N ASP A 273 8.53 21.16 7.00
CA ASP A 273 8.85 22.56 6.66
C ASP A 273 10.27 22.86 7.16
N ASN A 274 11.26 22.46 6.37
CA ASN A 274 12.56 23.14 6.34
C ASN A 274 12.66 23.90 5.02
N ASP A 275 11.87 24.96 4.90
CA ASP A 275 12.09 26.01 3.91
C ASP A 275 13.30 26.85 4.35
N TYR A 276 14.50 26.32 4.11
CA TYR A 276 15.71 27.14 4.05
C TYR A 276 15.74 27.84 2.68
N THR A 277 14.95 28.90 2.55
CA THR A 277 15.20 29.92 1.53
C THR A 277 16.49 30.65 1.91
N SER A 278 17.62 30.27 1.30
CA SER A 278 18.79 31.15 1.22
C SER A 278 18.53 32.21 0.15
N PRO A 279 18.78 33.50 0.43
CA PRO A 279 18.75 34.52 -0.60
C PRO A 279 19.99 34.38 -1.48
N GLU A 280 19.81 33.99 -2.74
CA GLU A 280 20.82 34.22 -3.78
C GLU A 280 20.95 35.73 -4.00
N SER A 281 22.17 36.20 -3.82
CA SER A 281 22.63 37.55 -4.11
C SER A 281 22.49 37.86 -5.60
N GLU A 282 21.72 38.89 -5.92
CA GLU A 282 21.76 39.57 -7.22
C GLU A 282 23.09 40.31 -7.33
N GLU A 283 24.00 39.83 -8.18
CA GLU A 283 25.05 40.67 -8.76
C GLU A 283 24.51 41.24 -10.08
N GLU A 284 24.26 42.55 -10.06
CA GLU A 284 23.93 43.36 -11.24
C GLU A 284 25.17 43.56 -12.12
N ASP A 285 24.98 43.33 -13.42
CA ASP A 285 25.91 43.68 -14.49
C ASP A 285 26.11 45.22 -14.58
N LEU A 286 27.37 45.65 -14.69
CA LEU A 286 27.80 46.92 -15.30
C LEU A 286 28.87 46.65 -16.35
#